data_AF-A0A084B1B1-F1
#
_entry.id   AF-A0A084B1B1-F1
#
_cell.length_a   1.000
_cell.length_b   1.000
_cell.length_c   1.000
_cell.angle_alpha   90.00
_cell.angle_beta   90.00
_cell.angle_gamma   90.00
#
_symmetry.space_group_name_H-M   'P 1'
#
loop_
_entity.id
_entity.type
_entity.pdbx_description
1 polymer ?
#
loop_
_entity_poly.entity_id
_entity_poly.type
_entity_poly.pdbx_seq_one_letter_code
_entity_poly.pdbx_strand_id
1 'polypeptide(L)'
;MSAKVSPMAYTNPRYERGPLSLIPKPIVPYFELMRFELPHGYYLGYFPHLVGIMYGASAGPERLPARDLVFQALLYVGWTFAMRGAGCAWNDNIDQDFDRKTERCRTRPIARGAVSTTAGHVFAVAGVALAFLCLSPLPTECHQLGVLVTVLSVIYPFCKRFTNFAQVILGMTLAANFILAAYGAGLPALEQPYTRPTMSATLAITLLVVFYDVVYARQDTADDLKSGVKGMAVLFRNHIEVLLAVLTCTIGGLLAATGVSVGNGPYYFLFSVAGLTVALLAMIGGIRYRIFHTWNGYSGWFYVLAIINLMSGYFIEYLDNAPILARGS
;
A
#
# COMPACT_ATOMS: atom_id res chain seq x y z
N MET A 1 -24.13 -18.42 -33.17
CA MET A 1 -24.87 -17.78 -32.05
C MET A 1 -24.15 -18.11 -30.76
N SER A 2 -23.39 -17.15 -30.22
CA SER A 2 -22.72 -17.31 -28.92
C SER A 2 -23.80 -17.37 -27.84
N ALA A 3 -23.87 -18.49 -27.12
CA ALA A 3 -24.77 -18.62 -25.98
C ALA A 3 -24.40 -17.54 -24.95
N LYS A 4 -25.27 -16.54 -24.79
CA LYS A 4 -25.25 -15.67 -23.62
C LYS A 4 -25.41 -16.59 -22.41
N VAL A 5 -24.34 -16.76 -21.65
CA VAL A 5 -24.42 -17.31 -20.30
C VAL A 5 -25.48 -16.48 -19.59
N SER A 6 -26.59 -17.13 -19.20
CA SER A 6 -27.59 -16.53 -18.32
C SER A 6 -26.84 -15.85 -17.17
N PRO A 7 -27.17 -14.61 -16.76
CA PRO A 7 -26.59 -14.03 -15.56
C PRO A 7 -27.07 -14.88 -14.39
N MET A 8 -26.36 -15.99 -14.12
CA MET A 8 -26.45 -16.70 -12.87
C MET A 8 -26.30 -15.61 -11.83
N ALA A 9 -27.33 -15.49 -10.99
CA ALA A 9 -27.34 -14.66 -9.81
C ALA A 9 -26.16 -15.12 -8.94
N TYR A 10 -24.97 -14.61 -9.23
CA TYR A 10 -23.80 -14.79 -8.40
C TYR A 10 -24.11 -14.02 -7.12
N THR A 11 -24.56 -14.74 -6.11
CA THR A 11 -24.53 -14.27 -4.73
C THR A 11 -23.11 -14.46 -4.24
N ASN A 12 -22.39 -13.36 -4.08
CA ASN A 12 -21.12 -13.38 -3.39
C ASN A 12 -21.34 -14.06 -2.03
N PRO A 13 -20.63 -15.15 -1.68
CA PRO A 13 -20.83 -15.83 -0.39
C PRO A 13 -20.61 -14.90 0.81
N ARG A 14 -19.86 -13.81 0.62
CA ARG A 14 -19.62 -12.76 1.63
C ARG A 14 -20.76 -11.74 1.73
N TYR A 15 -21.74 -11.80 0.84
CA TYR A 15 -22.97 -11.01 0.87
C TYR A 15 -23.82 -11.31 2.11
N GLU A 16 -23.83 -12.57 2.56
CA GLU A 16 -24.72 -13.00 3.64
C GLU A 16 -24.17 -12.75 5.05
N ARG A 17 -22.85 -12.57 5.20
CA ARG A 17 -22.19 -12.51 6.53
C ARG A 17 -20.98 -11.56 6.62
N GLY A 18 -21.01 -10.43 5.90
CA GLY A 18 -19.88 -9.48 5.86
C GLY A 18 -20.30 -8.03 5.74
N PRO A 19 -19.35 -7.08 5.65
CA PRO A 19 -19.63 -5.64 5.60
C PRO A 19 -20.49 -5.22 4.38
N LEU A 20 -20.56 -6.06 3.34
CA LEU A 20 -21.42 -5.86 2.19
C LEU A 20 -22.93 -6.03 2.50
N SER A 21 -23.30 -6.72 3.59
CA SER A 21 -24.71 -6.89 3.97
C SER A 21 -25.36 -5.60 4.45
N LEU A 22 -24.54 -4.63 4.88
CA LEU A 22 -24.97 -3.31 5.33
C LEU A 22 -25.19 -2.32 4.16
N ILE A 23 -24.81 -2.71 2.94
CA ILE A 23 -24.80 -1.84 1.77
C ILE A 23 -26.11 -2.03 0.96
N PRO A 24 -26.76 -0.95 0.51
CA PRO A 24 -27.93 -1.06 -0.36
C PRO A 24 -27.67 -1.90 -1.62
N LYS A 25 -28.56 -2.86 -1.90
CA LYS A 25 -28.39 -3.84 -2.99
C LYS A 25 -27.94 -3.25 -4.35
N PRO A 26 -28.47 -2.11 -4.82
CA PRO A 26 -28.08 -1.56 -6.14
C PRO A 26 -26.62 -1.14 -6.25
N ILE A 27 -25.96 -0.80 -5.13
CA ILE A 27 -24.58 -0.28 -5.14
C ILE A 27 -23.55 -1.32 -4.68
N VAL A 28 -23.99 -2.49 -4.19
CA VAL A 28 -23.11 -3.59 -3.78
C VAL A 28 -22.08 -3.97 -4.85
N PRO A 29 -22.42 -4.06 -6.16
CA PRO A 29 -21.42 -4.36 -7.19
C PRO A 29 -20.24 -3.38 -7.23
N TYR A 30 -20.44 -2.11 -6.87
CA TYR A 30 -19.36 -1.12 -6.78
C TYR A 30 -18.52 -1.30 -5.52
N PHE A 31 -19.12 -1.70 -4.40
CA PHE A 31 -18.40 -2.03 -3.17
C PHE A 31 -17.55 -3.30 -3.33
N GLU A 32 -18.05 -4.29 -4.06
CA GLU A 32 -17.25 -5.45 -4.49
C GLU A 32 -16.15 -5.04 -5.46
N LEU A 33 -16.42 -4.10 -6.38
CA LEU A 33 -15.45 -3.62 -7.35
C LEU A 33 -14.26 -2.98 -6.64
N MET A 34 -14.51 -2.16 -5.62
CA MET A 34 -13.45 -1.59 -4.77
C MET A 34 -12.91 -2.56 -3.71
N ARG A 35 -13.35 -3.82 -3.70
CA ARG A 35 -12.89 -4.87 -2.77
C ARG A 35 -13.08 -4.45 -1.31
N PHE A 36 -14.20 -3.82 -0.98
CA PHE A 36 -14.50 -3.30 0.36
C PHE A 36 -14.45 -4.40 1.45
N GLU A 37 -14.82 -5.62 1.09
CA GLU A 37 -14.76 -6.82 1.93
C GLU A 37 -13.35 -7.39 2.13
N LEU A 38 -12.33 -6.77 1.53
CA LEU A 38 -10.94 -7.19 1.56
C LEU A 38 -10.05 -6.05 2.09
N PRO A 39 -10.01 -5.84 3.42
CA PRO A 39 -9.39 -4.65 4.02
C PRO A 39 -7.86 -4.56 3.82
N HIS A 40 -7.19 -5.68 3.52
CA HIS A 40 -5.75 -5.74 3.31
C HIS A 40 -5.22 -4.71 2.29
N GLY A 41 -5.96 -4.48 1.20
CA GLY A 41 -5.55 -3.51 0.18
C GLY A 41 -5.62 -2.07 0.65
N TYR A 42 -6.53 -1.76 1.59
CA TYR A 42 -6.62 -0.43 2.20
C TYR A 42 -5.48 -0.20 3.19
N TYR A 43 -5.13 -1.19 4.00
CA TYR A 43 -3.97 -1.10 4.89
C TYR A 43 -2.66 -0.88 4.12
N LEU A 44 -2.47 -1.65 3.04
CA LEU A 44 -1.29 -1.53 2.17
C LEU A 44 -1.21 -0.15 1.49
N GLY A 45 -2.35 0.46 1.14
CA GLY A 45 -2.39 1.81 0.58
C GLY A 45 -2.20 2.92 1.62
N TYR A 46 -2.67 2.70 2.85
CA TYR A 46 -2.72 3.73 3.90
C TYR A 46 -1.43 3.85 4.71
N PHE A 47 -0.74 2.75 4.99
CA PHE A 47 0.45 2.77 5.85
C PHE A 47 1.57 3.72 5.38
N PRO A 48 1.85 3.94 4.06
CA PRO A 48 2.88 4.88 3.66
C PRO A 48 2.52 6.31 4.05
N HIS A 49 1.23 6.66 4.03
CA HIS A 49 0.77 7.97 4.50
C HIS A 49 1.01 8.12 6.01
N LEU A 50 0.69 7.11 6.81
CA LEU A 50 0.91 7.16 8.26
C LEU A 50 2.39 7.33 8.61
N VAL A 51 3.26 6.55 7.96
CA VAL A 51 4.72 6.65 8.15
C VAL A 51 5.23 8.01 7.65
N GLY A 52 4.69 8.52 6.53
CA GLY A 52 5.06 9.83 5.98
C GLY A 52 4.66 11.00 6.85
N ILE A 53 3.46 10.96 7.46
CA ILE A 53 3.05 11.95 8.46
C ILE A 53 4.02 11.94 9.63
N MET A 54 4.31 10.76 10.20
CA MET A 54 5.18 10.66 11.38
C MET A 54 6.62 11.10 11.06
N TYR A 55 7.14 10.70 9.89
CA TYR A 55 8.45 11.14 9.42
C TYR A 55 8.52 12.66 9.22
N GLY A 56 7.53 13.23 8.52
CA GLY A 56 7.47 14.67 8.30
C GLY A 56 7.33 15.46 9.61
N ALA A 57 6.50 14.98 10.53
CA ALA A 57 6.30 15.60 11.84
C ALA A 57 7.51 15.46 12.77
N SER A 58 8.32 14.39 12.65
CA SER A 58 9.51 14.19 13.49
C SER A 58 10.74 14.89 12.94
N ALA A 59 10.91 14.95 11.61
CA ALA A 59 12.08 15.55 10.95
C ALA A 59 11.84 17.01 10.50
N GLY A 60 10.60 17.48 10.57
CA GLY A 60 10.19 18.81 10.14
C GLY A 60 10.79 19.93 10.99
N PRO A 61 10.95 21.13 10.41
CA PRO A 61 11.52 22.29 11.12
C PRO A 61 10.59 22.82 12.22
N GLU A 62 9.28 22.64 12.06
CA GLU A 62 8.26 23.08 13.01
C GLU A 62 7.41 21.90 13.48
N ARG A 63 7.08 21.91 14.77
CA ARG A 63 6.22 20.88 15.34
C ARG A 63 4.77 21.12 14.94
N LEU A 64 4.22 20.19 14.16
CA LEU A 64 2.79 20.15 13.88
C LEU A 64 1.98 19.74 15.13
N PRO A 65 0.90 20.47 15.45
CA PRO A 65 -0.03 20.06 16.50
C PRO A 65 -0.65 18.69 16.22
N ALA A 66 -0.87 17.90 17.28
CA ALA A 66 -1.46 16.56 17.16
C ALA A 66 -2.83 16.55 16.45
N ARG A 67 -3.63 17.62 16.62
CA ARG A 67 -4.91 17.77 15.91
C ARG A 67 -4.74 17.81 14.39
N ASP A 68 -3.66 18.43 13.91
CA ASP A 68 -3.41 18.61 12.48
C ASP A 68 -2.87 17.30 11.89
N LEU A 69 -2.07 16.55 12.66
CA LEU A 69 -1.67 15.18 12.30
C LEU A 69 -2.89 14.25 12.17
N VAL A 70 -3.83 14.31 13.11
CA VAL A 70 -5.07 13.53 13.06
C VAL A 70 -5.93 13.95 11.87
N PHE A 71 -6.07 15.25 11.62
CA PHE A 71 -6.80 15.75 10.46
C PHE A 71 -6.21 15.24 9.15
N GLN A 72 -4.89 15.33 8.97
CA GLN A 72 -4.20 14.78 7.81
C GLN A 72 -4.38 13.26 7.67
N ALA A 73 -4.27 12.53 8.77
CA ALA A 73 -4.52 11.08 8.77
C ALA A 73 -5.93 10.76 8.24
N LEU A 74 -6.95 11.50 8.67
CA LEU A 74 -8.33 11.34 8.19
C LEU A 74 -8.48 11.68 6.69
N LEU A 75 -7.82 12.73 6.21
CA LEU A 75 -7.79 13.05 4.78
C LEU A 75 -7.18 11.89 3.98
N TYR A 76 -6.09 11.30 4.47
CA TYR A 76 -5.45 10.17 3.80
C TYR A 76 -6.25 8.86 3.89
N VAL A 77 -7.13 8.69 4.89
CA VAL A 77 -8.14 7.62 4.88
C VAL A 77 -9.10 7.82 3.69
N GLY A 78 -9.60 9.04 3.51
CA GLY A 78 -10.46 9.40 2.37
C GLY A 78 -9.78 9.19 1.03
N TRP A 79 -8.55 9.69 0.88
CA TRP A 79 -7.69 9.48 -0.29
C TRP A 79 -7.50 7.99 -0.58
N THR A 80 -7.08 7.21 0.41
CA THR A 80 -6.81 5.78 0.24
C THR A 80 -8.07 5.03 -0.16
N PHE A 81 -9.21 5.34 0.48
CA PHE A 81 -10.48 4.71 0.16
C PHE A 81 -10.88 4.97 -1.30
N ALA A 82 -10.81 6.22 -1.73
CA ALA A 82 -11.18 6.64 -3.08
C ALA A 82 -10.20 6.11 -4.15
N MET A 83 -8.88 6.24 -3.93
CA MET A 83 -7.84 5.76 -4.85
C MET A 83 -7.81 4.24 -4.95
N ARG A 84 -8.04 3.51 -3.85
CA ARG A 84 -8.15 2.05 -3.89
C ARG A 84 -9.32 1.63 -4.76
N GLY A 85 -10.50 2.25 -4.58
CA GLY A 85 -11.66 1.98 -5.40
C GLY A 85 -11.43 2.30 -6.87
N ALA A 86 -10.82 3.44 -7.17
CA ALA A 86 -10.49 3.84 -8.53
C ALA A 86 -9.50 2.89 -9.20
N GLY A 87 -8.39 2.56 -8.53
CA GLY A 87 -7.38 1.65 -9.05
C GLY A 87 -7.90 0.23 -9.25
N CYS A 88 -8.79 -0.23 -8.38
CA CYS A 88 -9.49 -1.51 -8.52
C CYS A 88 -10.39 -1.56 -9.76
N ALA A 89 -11.21 -0.52 -9.95
CA ALA A 89 -12.10 -0.40 -11.10
C ALA A 89 -11.32 -0.26 -12.42
N TRP A 90 -10.23 0.52 -12.41
CA TRP A 90 -9.31 0.63 -13.53
C TRP A 90 -8.68 -0.72 -13.88
N ASN A 91 -8.11 -1.43 -12.89
CA ASN A 91 -7.48 -2.73 -13.13
C ASN A 91 -8.47 -3.75 -13.70
N ASP A 92 -9.66 -3.87 -13.11
CA ASP A 92 -10.69 -4.81 -13.58
C ASP A 92 -11.20 -4.45 -14.98
N ASN A 93 -11.25 -3.16 -15.34
CA ASN A 93 -11.56 -2.73 -16.71
C ASN A 93 -10.50 -3.15 -17.72
N ILE A 94 -9.22 -2.97 -17.39
CA ILE A 94 -8.09 -3.32 -18.27
C ILE A 94 -7.93 -4.84 -18.42
N ASP A 95 -8.25 -5.59 -17.37
CA ASP A 95 -8.08 -7.05 -17.33
C ASP A 95 -9.38 -7.82 -17.62
N GLN A 96 -10.51 -7.17 -17.91
CA GLN A 96 -11.84 -7.80 -18.00
C GLN A 96 -11.90 -9.05 -18.90
N ASP A 97 -11.19 -9.07 -20.03
CA ASP A 97 -11.18 -10.21 -20.96
C ASP A 97 -10.34 -11.39 -20.46
N PHE A 98 -9.29 -11.10 -19.69
CA PHE A 98 -8.50 -12.11 -19.00
C PHE A 98 -9.25 -12.63 -17.78
N ASP A 99 -9.85 -11.73 -17.01
CA ASP A 99 -10.59 -12.06 -15.79
C ASP A 99 -11.75 -13.02 -16.08
N ARG A 100 -12.47 -12.83 -17.20
CA ARG A 100 -13.52 -13.75 -17.69
C ARG A 100 -13.06 -15.18 -17.93
N LYS A 101 -11.77 -15.40 -18.21
CA LYS A 101 -11.19 -16.71 -18.53
C LYS A 101 -10.62 -17.44 -17.32
N THR A 102 -10.51 -16.78 -16.16
CA THR A 102 -9.91 -17.37 -14.96
C THR A 102 -10.97 -17.73 -13.93
N GLU A 103 -10.83 -18.90 -13.30
CA GLU A 103 -11.79 -19.37 -12.29
C GLU A 103 -11.91 -18.41 -11.10
N ARG A 104 -10.80 -17.80 -10.69
CA ARG A 104 -10.72 -16.84 -9.59
C ARG A 104 -11.37 -15.51 -9.90
N CYS A 105 -11.18 -14.97 -11.12
CA CYS A 105 -11.55 -13.58 -11.43
C CYS A 105 -12.84 -13.46 -12.25
N ARG A 106 -13.39 -14.56 -12.78
CA ARG A 106 -14.66 -14.55 -13.51
C ARG A 106 -15.84 -14.00 -12.71
N THR A 107 -15.75 -14.00 -11.38
CA THR A 107 -16.77 -13.49 -10.46
C THR A 107 -16.61 -12.00 -10.14
N ARG A 108 -15.61 -11.31 -10.67
CA ARG A 108 -15.44 -9.86 -10.47
C ARG A 108 -16.59 -9.09 -11.13
N PRO A 109 -17.01 -7.94 -10.57
CA PRO A 109 -18.23 -7.23 -11.03
C PRO A 109 -18.23 -6.88 -12.52
N ILE A 110 -17.11 -6.41 -13.08
CA ILE A 110 -17.00 -6.07 -14.50
C ILE A 110 -16.93 -7.32 -15.38
N ALA A 111 -16.16 -8.33 -14.95
CA ALA A 111 -16.02 -9.59 -15.68
C ALA A 111 -17.37 -10.33 -15.81
N ARG A 112 -18.15 -10.40 -14.72
CA ARG A 112 -19.48 -11.05 -14.68
C ARG A 112 -20.64 -10.19 -15.20
N GLY A 113 -20.37 -8.93 -15.56
CA GLY A 113 -21.37 -8.01 -16.10
C GLY A 113 -22.30 -7.34 -15.06
N ALA A 114 -21.98 -7.40 -13.77
CA ALA A 114 -22.72 -6.69 -12.72
C ALA A 114 -22.44 -5.17 -12.72
N VAL A 115 -21.29 -4.76 -13.28
CA VAL A 115 -20.96 -3.36 -13.57
C VAL A 115 -20.54 -3.30 -15.04
N SER A 116 -21.09 -2.37 -15.82
CA SER A 116 -20.68 -2.20 -17.21
C SER A 116 -19.28 -1.60 -17.31
N THR A 117 -18.55 -1.86 -18.41
CA THR A 117 -17.22 -1.29 -18.65
C THR A 117 -17.23 0.24 -18.55
N THR A 118 -18.24 0.90 -19.11
CA THR A 118 -18.40 2.36 -19.03
C THR A 118 -18.61 2.82 -17.59
N ALA A 119 -19.50 2.15 -16.84
CA ALA A 119 -19.73 2.48 -15.43
C ALA A 119 -18.46 2.28 -14.58
N GLY A 120 -17.65 1.26 -14.86
CA GLY A 120 -16.35 1.06 -14.23
C GLY A 120 -15.38 2.21 -14.49
N HIS A 121 -15.34 2.76 -15.71
CA HIS A 121 -14.49 3.91 -16.04
C HIS A 121 -14.97 5.18 -15.33
N VAL A 122 -16.28 5.43 -15.36
CA VAL A 122 -16.88 6.57 -14.64
C VAL A 122 -16.59 6.48 -13.15
N PHE A 123 -16.74 5.29 -12.56
CA PHE A 123 -16.41 5.05 -11.15
C PHE A 123 -14.93 5.29 -10.85
N ALA A 124 -14.02 4.86 -11.72
CA ALA A 124 -12.60 5.13 -11.57
C ALA A 124 -12.28 6.63 -11.59
N VAL A 125 -12.81 7.37 -12.57
CA VAL A 125 -12.59 8.82 -12.68
C VAL A 125 -13.21 9.56 -11.50
N ALA A 126 -14.42 9.19 -11.08
CA ALA A 126 -15.07 9.79 -9.91
C ALA A 126 -14.29 9.51 -8.62
N GLY A 127 -13.73 8.31 -8.46
CA GLY A 127 -12.87 7.96 -7.33
C GLY A 127 -11.57 8.78 -7.30
N VAL A 128 -10.93 9.00 -8.46
CA VAL A 128 -9.77 9.90 -8.54
C VAL A 128 -10.17 11.33 -8.17
N ALA A 129 -11.27 11.85 -8.71
CA ALA A 129 -11.74 13.19 -8.38
C ALA A 129 -12.02 13.35 -6.86
N LEU A 130 -12.68 12.37 -6.24
CA LEU A 130 -12.92 12.34 -4.80
C LEU A 130 -11.61 12.29 -4.00
N ALA A 131 -10.61 11.53 -4.46
CA ALA A 131 -9.31 11.50 -3.83
C ALA A 131 -8.66 12.90 -3.84
N PHE A 132 -8.66 13.59 -4.98
CA PHE A 132 -8.11 14.95 -5.07
C PHE A 132 -8.85 15.98 -4.20
N LEU A 133 -10.15 15.80 -3.94
CA LEU A 133 -10.86 16.63 -2.95
C LEU A 133 -10.26 16.46 -1.54
N CYS A 134 -9.81 15.26 -1.17
CA CYS A 134 -9.12 15.03 0.10
C CYS A 134 -7.74 15.73 0.18
N LEU A 135 -7.12 16.05 -0.96
CA LEU A 135 -5.86 16.82 -0.98
C LEU A 135 -6.06 18.33 -0.97
N SER A 136 -7.29 18.82 -1.20
CA SER A 136 -7.57 20.25 -1.31
C SER A 136 -7.06 21.15 -0.16
N PRO A 137 -7.04 20.73 1.12
CA PRO A 137 -6.48 21.56 2.19
C PRO A 137 -4.96 21.44 2.34
N LEU A 138 -4.27 20.64 1.51
CA LEU A 138 -2.83 20.38 1.58
C LEU A 138 -2.03 21.24 0.59
N PRO A 139 -0.70 21.37 0.77
CA PRO A 139 0.17 22.10 -0.16
C PRO A 139 0.12 21.62 -1.61
N THR A 140 0.61 22.44 -2.54
CA THR A 140 0.59 22.16 -3.98
C THR A 140 1.40 20.90 -4.32
N GLU A 141 2.47 20.64 -3.57
CA GLU A 141 3.35 19.49 -3.71
C GLU A 141 2.59 18.18 -3.48
N CYS A 142 1.64 18.17 -2.53
CA CYS A 142 0.78 17.01 -2.30
C CYS A 142 -0.09 16.71 -3.53
N HIS A 143 -0.61 17.74 -4.20
CA HIS A 143 -1.39 17.59 -5.43
C HIS A 143 -0.54 17.05 -6.58
N GLN A 144 0.68 17.56 -6.77
CA GLN A 144 1.61 17.09 -7.79
C GLN A 144 1.99 15.63 -7.58
N LEU A 145 2.28 15.24 -6.34
CA LEU A 145 2.55 13.85 -5.98
C LEU A 145 1.31 12.97 -6.13
N GLY A 146 0.11 13.49 -5.84
CA GLY A 146 -1.16 12.82 -6.12
C GLY A 146 -1.35 12.51 -7.61
N VAL A 147 -0.95 13.45 -8.49
CA VAL A 147 -0.95 13.22 -9.96
C VAL A 147 0.04 12.12 -10.32
N LEU A 148 1.27 12.16 -9.77
CA LEU A 148 2.28 11.12 -10.01
C LEU A 148 1.78 9.73 -9.58
N VAL A 149 1.22 9.61 -8.37
CA VAL A 149 0.61 8.37 -7.86
C VAL A 149 -0.50 7.87 -8.79
N THR A 150 -1.33 8.78 -9.29
CA THR A 150 -2.43 8.45 -10.22
C THR A 150 -1.88 7.91 -11.55
N VAL A 151 -0.89 8.57 -12.14
CA VAL A 151 -0.26 8.13 -13.40
C VAL A 151 0.39 6.75 -13.23
N LEU A 152 1.15 6.54 -12.15
CA LEU A 152 1.77 5.26 -11.87
C LEU A 152 0.72 4.15 -11.65
N SER A 153 -0.38 4.47 -10.97
CA SER A 153 -1.51 3.54 -10.76
C SER A 153 -2.21 3.17 -12.07
N VAL A 154 -2.29 4.10 -13.04
CA VAL A 154 -2.83 3.83 -14.38
C VAL A 154 -1.92 2.89 -15.17
N ILE A 155 -0.61 3.05 -15.04
CA ILE A 155 0.40 2.25 -15.77
C ILE A 155 0.56 0.84 -15.17
N TYR A 156 0.47 0.70 -13.84
CA TYR A 156 0.76 -0.54 -13.11
C TYR A 156 0.08 -1.82 -13.67
N PRO A 157 -1.22 -1.85 -14.02
CA PRO A 157 -1.88 -3.06 -14.54
C PRO A 157 -1.20 -3.61 -15.81
N PHE A 158 -0.68 -2.72 -16.65
CA PHE A 158 -0.01 -3.09 -17.90
C PHE A 158 1.36 -3.73 -17.63
N CYS A 159 2.04 -3.35 -16.55
CA CYS A 159 3.40 -3.82 -16.25
C CYS A 159 3.48 -5.34 -16.07
N LYS A 160 2.43 -5.97 -15.55
CA LYS A 160 2.35 -7.44 -15.38
C LYS A 160 2.53 -8.20 -16.70
N ARG A 161 2.21 -7.56 -17.84
CA ARG A 161 2.32 -8.17 -19.17
C ARG A 161 3.75 -8.15 -19.70
N PHE A 162 4.60 -7.24 -19.22
CA PHE A 162 5.93 -6.99 -19.79
C PHE A 162 7.09 -7.29 -18.84
N THR A 163 6.90 -7.26 -17.53
CA THR A 163 7.98 -7.44 -16.54
C THR A 163 7.64 -8.42 -15.41
N ASN A 164 8.66 -9.10 -14.90
CA ASN A 164 8.58 -9.87 -13.65
C ASN A 164 8.59 -8.99 -12.39
N PHE A 165 8.83 -7.68 -12.54
CA PHE A 165 9.06 -6.74 -11.43
C PHE A 165 7.89 -5.75 -11.26
N ALA A 166 6.67 -6.13 -11.63
CA ALA A 166 5.49 -5.29 -11.43
C ALA A 166 5.28 -4.91 -9.95
N GLN A 167 5.76 -5.74 -9.02
CA GLN A 167 5.79 -5.48 -7.58
C GLN A 167 6.61 -4.24 -7.22
N VAL A 168 7.72 -3.98 -7.93
CA VAL A 168 8.56 -2.80 -7.69
C VAL A 168 7.83 -1.53 -8.11
N ILE A 169 7.10 -1.58 -9.22
CA ILE A 169 6.30 -0.45 -9.71
C ILE A 169 5.15 -0.16 -8.74
N LEU A 170 4.47 -1.21 -8.24
CA LEU A 170 3.50 -1.06 -7.16
C LEU A 170 4.11 -0.45 -5.92
N GLY A 171 5.29 -0.93 -5.50
CA GLY A 171 6.03 -0.42 -4.35
C GLY A 171 6.36 1.06 -4.49
N MET A 172 6.89 1.49 -5.63
CA MET A 172 7.17 2.91 -5.90
C MET A 172 5.90 3.76 -5.91
N THR A 173 4.80 3.23 -6.47
CA THR A 173 3.51 3.92 -6.51
C THR A 173 2.98 4.18 -5.10
N LEU A 174 3.02 3.17 -4.24
CA LEU A 174 2.57 3.29 -2.85
C LEU A 174 3.56 4.09 -1.99
N ALA A 175 4.87 3.97 -2.23
CA ALA A 175 5.88 4.74 -1.52
C ALA A 175 5.86 6.23 -1.86
N ALA A 176 5.39 6.64 -3.04
CA ALA A 176 5.19 8.06 -3.35
C ALA A 176 4.17 8.73 -2.39
N ASN A 177 3.23 7.97 -1.82
CA ASN A 177 2.31 8.47 -0.78
C ASN A 177 3.04 8.83 0.53
N PHE A 178 4.21 8.24 0.82
CA PHE A 178 5.04 8.63 1.96
C PHE A 178 5.59 10.04 1.78
N ILE A 179 6.11 10.36 0.59
CA ILE A 179 6.62 11.71 0.27
C ILE A 179 5.47 12.72 0.31
N LEU A 180 4.32 12.34 -0.27
CA LEU A 180 3.11 13.17 -0.26
C LEU A 180 2.70 13.52 1.17
N ALA A 181 2.68 12.52 2.05
CA ALA A 181 2.34 12.71 3.45
C ALA A 181 3.38 13.52 4.23
N ALA A 182 4.67 13.37 3.91
CA ALA A 182 5.74 14.18 4.51
C ALA A 182 5.60 15.67 4.15
N TYR A 183 5.26 15.99 2.89
CA TYR A 183 4.91 17.37 2.48
C TYR A 183 3.66 17.89 3.18
N GLY A 184 2.63 17.06 3.30
CA GLY A 184 1.43 17.42 4.07
C GLY A 184 1.78 17.75 5.52
N ALA A 185 2.74 17.03 6.09
CA ALA A 185 3.29 17.27 7.42
C ALA A 185 4.35 18.39 7.47
N GLY A 186 4.42 19.27 6.46
CA GLY A 186 5.25 20.47 6.49
C GLY A 186 6.75 20.23 6.27
N LEU A 187 7.17 19.01 5.92
CA LEU A 187 8.55 18.72 5.54
C LEU A 187 8.75 19.02 4.05
N PRO A 188 9.71 19.88 3.66
CA PRO A 188 10.07 20.06 2.25
C PRO A 188 10.91 18.86 1.78
N ALA A 189 10.24 17.71 1.63
CA ALA A 189 10.85 16.39 1.64
C ALA A 189 11.80 16.12 0.45
N LEU A 190 11.64 16.85 -0.67
CA LEU A 190 12.53 16.77 -1.83
C LEU A 190 13.54 17.92 -1.92
N GLU A 191 13.59 18.80 -0.93
CA GLU A 191 14.57 19.89 -0.84
C GLU A 191 15.72 19.53 0.10
N GLN A 192 16.90 20.12 -0.12
CA GLN A 192 18.04 19.91 0.77
C GLN A 192 17.79 20.59 2.12
N PRO A 193 18.18 19.97 3.25
CA PRO A 193 18.95 18.73 3.38
C PRO A 193 18.12 17.42 3.40
N TYR A 194 16.80 17.50 3.24
CA TYR A 194 15.86 16.39 3.46
C TYR A 194 15.74 15.40 2.29
N THR A 195 16.16 15.78 1.08
CA THR A 195 16.04 14.92 -0.11
C THR A 195 16.66 13.53 0.12
N ARG A 196 17.88 13.46 0.65
CA ARG A 196 18.61 12.19 0.83
C ARG A 196 17.92 11.24 1.84
N PRO A 197 17.62 11.67 3.08
CA PRO A 197 16.91 10.80 4.02
C PRO A 197 15.51 10.43 3.51
N THR A 198 14.78 11.36 2.88
CA THR A 198 13.45 11.07 2.31
C THR A 198 13.52 9.99 1.23
N MET A 199 14.48 10.06 0.31
CA MET A 199 14.66 9.04 -0.73
C MET A 199 15.09 7.69 -0.16
N SER A 200 15.95 7.69 0.87
CA SER A 200 16.34 6.46 1.58
C SER A 200 15.12 5.77 2.22
N ALA A 201 14.29 6.53 2.94
CA ALA A 201 13.05 6.02 3.54
C ALA A 201 12.02 5.59 2.49
N THR A 202 11.86 6.35 1.40
CA THR A 202 10.97 6.01 0.29
C THR A 202 11.37 4.69 -0.36
N LEU A 203 12.66 4.46 -0.55
CA LEU A 203 13.16 3.19 -1.07
C LEU A 203 12.94 2.05 -0.07
N ALA A 204 13.14 2.28 1.23
CA ALA A 204 12.82 1.29 2.26
C ALA A 204 11.33 0.89 2.22
N ILE A 205 10.42 1.86 2.11
CA ILE A 205 8.98 1.62 1.99
C ILE A 205 8.64 0.90 0.68
N THR A 206 9.28 1.25 -0.43
CA THR A 206 9.14 0.55 -1.71
C THR A 206 9.49 -0.93 -1.57
N LEU A 207 10.66 -1.23 -0.99
CA LEU A 207 11.12 -2.60 -0.77
C LEU A 207 10.25 -3.35 0.24
N LEU A 208 9.70 -2.64 1.23
CA LEU A 208 8.75 -3.19 2.19
C LEU A 208 7.46 -3.62 1.50
N VAL A 209 6.90 -2.81 0.60
CA VAL A 209 5.74 -3.20 -0.23
C VAL A 209 6.08 -4.39 -1.11
N VAL A 210 7.26 -4.39 -1.76
CA VAL A 210 7.71 -5.53 -2.57
C VAL A 210 7.79 -6.80 -1.73
N PHE A 211 8.36 -6.73 -0.52
CA PHE A 211 8.42 -7.85 0.41
C PHE A 211 7.03 -8.42 0.66
N TYR A 212 6.06 -7.57 1.03
CA TYR A 212 4.70 -8.04 1.31
C TYR A 212 3.99 -8.61 0.09
N ASP A 213 4.11 -7.95 -1.06
CA ASP A 213 3.45 -8.41 -2.29
C ASP A 213 4.05 -9.73 -2.80
N VAL A 214 5.36 -9.94 -2.63
CA VAL A 214 6.01 -11.24 -2.93
C VAL A 214 5.50 -12.34 -2.02
N VAL A 215 5.40 -12.09 -0.71
CA VAL A 215 4.86 -13.11 0.20
C VAL A 215 3.38 -13.38 -0.07
N TYR A 216 2.60 -12.35 -0.39
CA TYR A 216 1.20 -12.51 -0.75
C TYR A 216 1.04 -13.36 -2.02
N ALA A 217 1.75 -13.00 -3.10
CA ALA A 217 1.72 -13.69 -4.39
C ALA A 217 2.28 -15.12 -4.33
N ARG A 218 3.09 -15.46 -3.31
CA ARG A 218 3.62 -16.82 -3.13
C ARG A 218 2.52 -17.88 -3.12
N GLN A 219 1.36 -17.58 -2.54
CA GLN A 219 0.23 -18.53 -2.45
C GLN A 219 -0.31 -18.95 -3.83
N ASP A 220 -0.19 -18.08 -4.81
CA ASP A 220 -0.71 -18.30 -6.17
C ASP A 220 0.36 -18.83 -7.13
N THR A 221 1.61 -19.01 -6.67
CA THR A 221 2.76 -19.37 -7.54
C THR A 221 2.51 -20.60 -8.41
N ALA A 222 1.84 -21.63 -7.86
CA ALA A 222 1.56 -22.87 -8.60
C ALA A 222 0.59 -22.65 -9.77
N ASP A 223 -0.40 -21.77 -9.61
CA ASP A 223 -1.38 -21.47 -10.63
C ASP A 223 -0.88 -20.40 -11.61
N ASP A 224 -0.08 -19.44 -11.13
CA ASP A 224 0.61 -18.46 -11.95
C ASP A 224 1.60 -19.12 -12.92
N LEU A 225 2.32 -20.16 -12.46
CA LEU A 225 3.19 -21.00 -13.31
C LEU A 225 2.43 -21.68 -14.45
N LYS A 226 1.25 -22.25 -14.17
CA LYS A 226 0.40 -22.89 -15.20
C LYS A 226 -0.16 -21.88 -16.19
N SER A 227 -0.49 -20.68 -15.70
CA SER A 227 -1.13 -19.62 -16.49
C SER A 227 -0.12 -18.75 -17.26
N GLY A 228 1.19 -18.95 -17.06
CA GLY A 228 2.25 -18.17 -17.68
C GLY A 228 2.38 -16.73 -17.16
N VAL A 229 1.83 -16.45 -15.97
CA VAL A 229 1.88 -15.12 -15.35
C VAL A 229 3.30 -14.84 -14.86
N LYS A 230 3.79 -13.63 -15.16
CA LYS A 230 5.11 -13.14 -14.75
C LYS A 230 5.04 -12.49 -13.36
N GLY A 231 6.09 -12.63 -12.57
CA GLY A 231 6.18 -12.00 -11.25
C GLY A 231 7.37 -12.47 -10.42
N MET A 232 7.76 -11.67 -9.43
CA MET A 232 8.88 -12.00 -8.55
C MET A 232 8.68 -13.30 -7.76
N ALA A 233 7.44 -13.61 -7.32
CA ALA A 233 7.15 -14.88 -6.64
C ALA A 233 7.43 -16.11 -7.52
N VAL A 234 7.12 -16.02 -8.83
CA VAL A 234 7.40 -17.07 -9.82
C VAL A 234 8.89 -17.13 -10.16
N LEU A 235 9.51 -15.96 -10.37
CA LEU A 235 10.92 -15.83 -10.74
C LEU A 235 11.85 -16.37 -9.63
N PHE A 236 11.56 -16.03 -8.37
CA PHE A 236 12.38 -16.40 -7.20
C PHE A 236 11.80 -17.59 -6.43
N ARG A 237 10.91 -18.40 -7.01
CA ARG A 237 10.22 -19.52 -6.34
C ARG A 237 11.14 -20.47 -5.56
N ASN A 238 12.35 -20.72 -6.07
CA ASN A 238 13.34 -21.62 -5.46
C ASN A 238 14.26 -20.91 -4.42
N HIS A 239 14.22 -19.58 -4.37
CA HIS A 239 15.13 -18.75 -3.57
C HIS A 239 14.36 -17.64 -2.83
N ILE A 240 13.08 -17.85 -2.53
CA ILE A 240 12.21 -16.80 -1.98
C ILE A 240 12.70 -16.33 -0.61
N GLU A 241 13.19 -17.25 0.22
CA GLU A 241 13.76 -16.91 1.54
C GLU A 241 14.99 -16.02 1.42
N VAL A 242 15.86 -16.29 0.44
CA VAL A 242 17.07 -15.48 0.17
C VAL A 242 16.66 -14.09 -0.31
N LEU A 243 15.71 -13.99 -1.24
CA LEU A 243 15.17 -12.71 -1.69
C LEU A 243 14.61 -11.90 -0.51
N LEU A 244 13.78 -12.51 0.32
CA LEU A 244 13.15 -11.84 1.48
C LEU A 244 14.19 -11.41 2.52
N ALA A 245 15.24 -12.21 2.75
CA ALA A 245 16.32 -11.87 3.66
C ALA A 245 17.14 -10.68 3.14
N VAL A 246 17.47 -10.66 1.84
CA VAL A 246 18.15 -9.53 1.20
C VAL A 246 17.30 -8.26 1.31
N LEU A 247 16.01 -8.33 0.97
CA LEU A 247 15.08 -7.20 1.11
C LEU A 247 15.04 -6.69 2.55
N THR A 248 14.94 -7.58 3.53
CA THR A 248 14.93 -7.24 4.97
C THR A 248 16.18 -6.47 5.39
N CYS A 249 17.37 -6.97 5.03
CA CYS A 249 18.64 -6.32 5.36
C CYS A 249 18.76 -4.95 4.67
N THR A 250 18.35 -4.84 3.40
CA THR A 250 18.39 -3.56 2.67
C THR A 250 17.41 -2.54 3.26
N ILE A 251 16.19 -2.96 3.64
CA ILE A 251 15.21 -2.10 4.33
C ILE A 251 15.81 -1.56 5.64
N GLY A 252 16.37 -2.44 6.48
CA GLY A 252 17.00 -2.04 7.74
C GLY A 252 18.15 -1.05 7.53
N GLY A 253 19.03 -1.30 6.55
CA GLY A 253 20.13 -0.41 6.21
C GLY A 253 19.68 0.98 5.73
N LEU A 254 18.63 1.03 4.89
CA LEU A 254 18.06 2.30 4.39
C LEU A 254 17.36 3.10 5.49
N LEU A 255 16.67 2.44 6.43
CA LEU A 255 16.09 3.10 7.59
C LEU A 255 17.15 3.58 8.58
N ALA A 256 18.20 2.79 8.81
CA ALA A 256 19.34 3.22 9.62
C ALA A 256 20.02 4.46 9.01
N ALA A 257 20.26 4.46 7.69
CA ALA A 257 20.81 5.61 6.97
C ALA A 257 19.89 6.84 7.07
N THR A 258 18.57 6.64 7.02
CA THR A 258 17.58 7.70 7.24
C THR A 258 17.73 8.29 8.64
N GLY A 259 17.67 7.45 9.67
CA GLY A 259 17.76 7.87 11.08
C GLY A 259 19.05 8.63 11.40
N VAL A 260 20.19 8.15 10.92
CA VAL A 260 21.49 8.84 11.09
C VAL A 260 21.46 10.21 10.39
N SER A 261 20.89 10.29 9.19
CA SER A 261 20.88 11.53 8.40
C SER A 261 19.99 12.62 9.00
N VAL A 262 18.91 12.25 9.69
CA VAL A 262 18.00 13.21 10.36
C VAL A 262 18.30 13.39 11.85
N GLY A 263 19.29 12.67 12.39
CA GLY A 263 19.68 12.78 13.80
C GLY A 263 18.70 12.14 14.79
N ASN A 264 17.96 11.11 14.37
CA ASN A 264 17.02 10.42 15.27
C ASN A 264 17.73 9.75 16.45
N GLY A 265 17.04 9.68 17.59
CA GLY A 265 17.50 9.06 18.82
C GLY A 265 17.53 7.53 18.82
N PRO A 266 17.98 6.92 19.93
CA PRO A 266 18.14 5.47 20.05
C PRO A 266 16.82 4.69 19.96
N TYR A 267 15.69 5.30 20.34
CA TYR A 267 14.38 4.66 20.26
C TYR A 267 13.93 4.45 18.81
N TYR A 268 14.26 5.37 17.90
CA TYR A 268 14.07 5.15 16.47
C TYR A 268 14.81 3.90 15.98
N PHE A 269 16.09 3.76 16.32
CA PHE A 269 16.87 2.58 15.91
C PHE A 269 16.35 1.29 16.53
N LEU A 270 15.91 1.34 17.79
CA LEU A 270 15.34 0.18 18.48
C LEU A 270 14.03 -0.29 17.84
N PHE A 271 13.08 0.63 17.60
CA PHE A 271 11.75 0.25 17.11
C PHE A 271 11.69 0.22 15.57
N SER A 272 11.98 1.35 14.91
CA SER A 272 11.79 1.48 13.47
C SER A 272 12.80 0.68 12.65
N VAL A 273 14.02 0.49 13.14
CA VAL A 273 15.05 -0.30 12.44
C VAL A 273 15.09 -1.74 12.95
N ALA A 274 15.45 -1.96 14.21
CA ALA A 274 15.63 -3.30 14.75
C ALA A 274 14.29 -4.05 14.92
N GLY A 275 13.27 -3.40 15.49
CA GLY A 275 11.93 -3.97 15.66
C GLY A 275 11.29 -4.39 14.33
N LEU A 276 11.35 -3.51 13.32
CA LEU A 276 10.89 -3.85 11.96
C LEU A 276 11.68 -5.04 11.38
N THR A 277 13.01 -5.01 11.47
CA THR A 277 13.87 -6.08 10.95
C THR A 277 13.54 -7.43 11.59
N VAL A 278 13.36 -7.46 12.92
CA VAL A 278 12.97 -8.66 13.66
C VAL A 278 11.59 -9.15 13.21
N ALA A 279 10.60 -8.26 13.01
CA ALA A 279 9.28 -8.63 12.52
C ALA A 279 9.33 -9.28 11.13
N LEU A 280 10.14 -8.74 10.21
CA LEU A 280 10.33 -9.30 8.87
C LEU A 280 11.05 -10.66 8.91
N LEU A 281 12.10 -10.80 9.73
CA LEU A 281 12.80 -12.07 9.93
C LEU A 281 11.88 -13.14 10.55
N ALA A 282 11.05 -12.78 11.51
CA ALA A 282 10.06 -13.68 12.09
C ALA A 282 9.05 -14.16 11.04
N MET A 283 8.64 -13.28 10.11
CA MET A 283 7.77 -13.63 8.99
C MET A 283 8.46 -14.61 8.01
N ILE A 284 9.75 -14.41 7.71
CA ILE A 284 10.56 -15.36 6.92
C ILE A 284 10.65 -16.72 7.64
N GLY A 285 10.90 -16.72 8.95
CA GLY A 285 10.94 -17.93 9.76
C GLY A 285 9.61 -18.71 9.70
N GLY A 286 8.49 -18.03 9.91
CA GLY A 286 7.18 -18.70 9.86
C GLY A 286 6.79 -19.20 8.47
N ILE A 287 7.29 -18.56 7.40
CA ILE A 287 7.21 -19.08 6.02
C ILE A 287 8.01 -20.39 5.88
N ARG A 288 9.26 -20.40 6.36
CA ARG A 288 10.19 -21.54 6.27
C ARG A 288 9.68 -22.76 7.03
N TYR A 289 9.21 -22.54 8.26
CA TYR A 289 8.70 -23.60 9.13
C TYR A 289 7.22 -23.96 8.88
N ARG A 290 6.62 -23.42 7.81
CA ARG A 290 5.22 -23.67 7.41
C ARG A 290 4.20 -23.44 8.55
N ILE A 291 4.50 -22.49 9.44
CA ILE A 291 3.60 -22.06 10.51
C ILE A 291 2.37 -21.37 9.91
N PHE A 292 2.52 -20.76 8.73
CA PHE A 292 1.47 -20.04 8.03
C PHE A 292 0.90 -20.86 6.87
N HIS A 293 -0.35 -21.32 7.00
CA HIS A 293 -1.06 -22.05 5.95
C HIS A 293 -1.81 -21.14 4.97
N THR A 294 -2.28 -19.97 5.43
CA THR A 294 -2.95 -18.96 4.60
C THR A 294 -2.58 -17.55 5.07
N TRP A 295 -2.52 -16.60 4.13
CA TRP A 295 -2.16 -15.20 4.44
C TRP A 295 -3.13 -14.52 5.40
N ASN A 296 -4.43 -14.82 5.24
CA ASN A 296 -5.50 -14.16 5.99
C ASN A 296 -5.50 -14.47 7.50
N GLY A 297 -4.73 -15.46 7.96
CA GLY A 297 -4.66 -15.82 9.37
C GLY A 297 -3.60 -15.06 10.18
N TYR A 298 -2.36 -14.95 9.67
CA TYR A 298 -1.20 -14.54 10.50
C TYR A 298 -0.18 -13.62 9.83
N SER A 299 0.13 -13.77 8.54
CA SER A 299 1.12 -12.88 7.89
C SER A 299 0.64 -11.43 7.79
N GLY A 300 -0.68 -11.21 7.73
CA GLY A 300 -1.27 -9.87 7.87
C GLY A 300 -1.00 -9.23 9.24
N TRP A 301 -0.97 -10.01 10.32
CA TRP A 301 -0.65 -9.49 11.66
C TRP A 301 0.82 -9.14 11.83
N PHE A 302 1.72 -9.92 11.24
CA PHE A 302 3.16 -9.56 11.20
C PHE A 302 3.40 -8.29 10.40
N TYR A 303 2.60 -8.03 9.36
CA TYR A 303 2.66 -6.77 8.65
C TYR A 303 2.20 -5.59 9.52
N VAL A 304 1.08 -5.75 10.23
CA VAL A 304 0.62 -4.73 11.19
C VAL A 304 1.68 -4.48 12.26
N LEU A 305 2.29 -5.53 12.81
CA LEU A 305 3.38 -5.41 13.79
C LEU A 305 4.59 -4.67 13.22
N ALA A 306 4.97 -4.97 11.98
CA ALA A 306 6.06 -4.29 11.27
C ALA A 306 5.77 -2.79 11.10
N ILE A 307 4.55 -2.42 10.68
CA ILE A 307 4.13 -1.02 10.55
C ILE A 307 4.12 -0.33 11.92
N ILE A 308 3.61 -0.98 12.97
CA ILE A 308 3.62 -0.45 14.33
C ILE A 308 5.05 -0.16 14.77
N ASN A 309 5.98 -1.11 14.61
CA ASN A 309 7.40 -0.89 14.94
C ASN A 309 7.99 0.29 14.15
N LEU A 310 7.72 0.34 12.84
CA LEU A 310 8.17 1.43 11.96
C LEU A 310 7.65 2.80 12.43
N MET A 311 6.37 2.89 12.82
CA MET A 311 5.76 4.13 13.30
C MET A 311 6.20 4.51 14.72
N SER A 312 6.39 3.54 15.62
CA SER A 312 6.69 3.79 17.03
C SER A 312 7.97 4.61 17.21
N GLY A 313 9.01 4.34 16.42
CA GLY A 313 10.24 5.12 16.49
C GLY A 313 10.00 6.58 16.12
N TYR A 314 9.40 6.86 14.95
CA TYR A 314 9.07 8.22 14.55
C TYR A 314 8.10 8.93 15.50
N PHE A 315 7.16 8.20 16.10
CA PHE A 315 6.24 8.76 17.08
C PHE A 315 6.96 9.20 18.35
N ILE A 316 7.93 8.41 18.84
CA ILE A 316 8.76 8.79 19.98
C ILE A 316 9.59 10.02 19.63
N GLU A 317 10.24 10.05 18.45
CA GLU A 317 10.98 11.24 18.00
C GLU A 317 10.07 12.49 17.91
N TYR A 318 8.83 12.34 17.43
CA TYR A 318 7.86 13.45 17.42
C TYR A 318 7.50 13.94 18.83
N LEU A 319 7.37 13.03 19.81
CA LEU A 319 7.11 13.41 21.19
C LEU A 319 8.32 14.13 21.82
N ASP A 320 9.51 13.59 21.59
CA ASP A 320 10.79 14.10 22.12
C ASP A 320 11.19 15.43 21.48
N ASN A 321 10.88 15.65 20.20
CA ASN A 321 11.01 16.93 19.48
C ASN A 321 9.91 17.96 19.85
N ALA A 322 9.29 17.83 21.04
CA ALA A 322 8.64 18.97 21.69
C ALA A 322 9.66 20.09 21.82
N PRO A 323 9.29 21.37 21.68
CA PRO A 323 10.24 22.46 21.80
C PRO A 323 10.96 22.35 23.14
N ILE A 324 12.18 21.83 23.09
CA ILE A 324 13.18 22.01 24.11
C ILE A 324 13.50 23.49 23.99
N LEU A 325 12.76 24.32 24.74
CA LEU A 325 13.34 25.55 25.24
C LEU A 325 14.68 25.17 25.85
N ALA A 326 15.75 25.67 25.24
CA ALA A 326 17.12 25.67 25.75
C ALA A 326 17.78 24.30 25.99
N ARG A 327 18.35 23.72 24.94
CA ARG A 327 19.66 23.03 25.07
C ARG A 327 20.60 23.55 23.99
N GLY A 328 21.24 24.69 24.27
CA GLY A 328 22.33 25.19 23.44
C GLY A 328 22.36 26.71 23.27
N SER A 329 22.45 27.46 24.38
CA SER A 329 23.11 28.77 24.44
C SER A 329 23.69 28.96 25.83
#